data_AF-X1HRB4-F1
#
_entry.id   AF-X1HRB4-F1
#
_cell.length_a   1.000
_cell.length_b   1.000
_cell.length_c   1.000
_cell.angle_alpha   90.00
_cell.angle_beta   90.00
_cell.angle_gamma   90.00
#
_symmetry.space_group_name_H-M   'P 1'
#
loop_
_entity.id
_entity.type
_entity.pdbx_description
1 polymer ?
#
loop_
_entity_poly.entity_id
_entity_poly.type
_entity_poly.pdbx_seq_one_letter_code
_entity_poly.pdbx_strand_id
1 'polypeptide(L)' 'MTKRDYYEVLGVPRSADNTQIKKSYRRLARKYHPDVNPD' A
#
# COMPACT_ATOMS: atom_id res chain seq x y z
N MET A 1 -4.83 20.59 -6.43
CA MET A 1 -4.36 19.51 -5.53
C MET A 1 -4.65 18.19 -6.21
N THR A 2 -3.61 17.50 -6.68
CA THR A 2 -3.74 16.22 -7.37
C THR A 2 -4.27 15.20 -6.37
N LYS A 3 -5.46 14.66 -6.67
CA LYS A 3 -6.13 13.64 -5.87
C LYS A 3 -5.18 12.44 -5.78
N ARG A 4 -4.61 12.18 -4.59
CA ARG A 4 -3.69 11.03 -4.41
C ARG A 4 -4.44 9.77 -4.84
N ASP A 5 -3.92 9.10 -5.86
CA ASP A 5 -4.51 7.84 -6.31
C ASP A 5 -4.12 6.74 -5.32
N TYR A 6 -5.10 6.27 -4.55
CA TYR A 6 -4.87 5.22 -3.55
C TYR A 6 -4.37 3.91 -4.18
N TYR A 7 -4.74 3.64 -5.43
CA TYR A 7 -4.28 2.46 -6.15
C TYR A 7 -2.81 2.59 -6.53
N GLU A 8 -2.37 3.78 -6.96
CA GLU A 8 -0.95 4.07 -7.21
C GLU A 8 -0.12 4.03 -5.93
N VAL A 9 -0.62 4.59 -4.83
CA VAL A 9 0.04 4.55 -3.50
C VAL A 9 0.22 3.10 -3.04
N LEU A 10 -0.80 2.26 -3.23
CA LEU A 10 -0.73 0.84 -2.92
C LEU A 10 0.03 0.03 -3.98
N GLY A 11 0.42 0.63 -5.11
CA GLY A 11 1.09 -0.05 -6.21
C GLY A 11 0.27 -1.18 -6.83
N VAL A 12 -1.05 -1.01 -6.90
CA VAL A 12 -1.99 -2.00 -7.46
C VAL A 12 -2.80 -1.36 -8.59
N PRO A 13 -3.27 -2.15 -9.58
CA PRO A 13 -4.16 -1.62 -10.60
C PRO A 13 -5.52 -1.24 -10.01
N ARG A 14 -6.26 -0.34 -10.68
CA ARG A 14 -7.63 0.05 -10.27
C ARG A 14 -8.63 -1.12 -10.31
N SER A 15 -8.32 -2.15 -11.10
CA SER A 15 -9.08 -3.40 -11.18
C SER A 15 -8.66 -4.44 -10.13
N ALA A 16 -7.80 -4.07 -9.17
CA ALA A 16 -7.31 -5.01 -8.18
C ALA A 16 -8.43 -5.54 -7.29
N ASP A 17 -8.36 -6.83 -7.01
CA ASP A 17 -9.29 -7.47 -6.09
C ASP A 17 -8.93 -7.16 -4.62
N ASN A 18 -9.86 -7.46 -3.73
CA ASN A 18 -9.67 -7.27 -2.28
C ASN A 18 -8.45 -8.04 -1.74
N THR A 19 -8.09 -9.16 -2.37
CA THR A 19 -6.96 -10.00 -1.96
C THR A 19 -5.63 -9.34 -2.31
N GLN A 20 -5.50 -8.78 -3.51
CA GLN A 20 -4.34 -8.04 -4.01
C GLN A 20 -4.13 -6.76 -3.20
N ILE A 21 -5.21 -6.02 -2.92
CA ILE A 21 -5.17 -4.82 -2.06
C ILE A 21 -4.62 -5.18 -0.67
N LYS A 22 -5.21 -6.20 -0.02
CA LYS A 22 -4.75 -6.67 1.30
C LYS A 22 -3.30 -7.16 1.27
N LYS A 23 -2.88 -7.86 0.22
CA LYS A 23 -1.50 -8.36 0.05
C LYS A 23 -0.51 -7.20 -0.09
N SER A 24 -0.81 -6.21 -0.93
CA SER A 24 0.06 -5.06 -1.12
C SER A 24 0.16 -4.20 0.14
N TYR A 25 -0.98 -3.95 0.80
CA TYR A 25 -1.03 -3.24 2.08
C TYR A 25 -0.12 -3.91 3.13
N ARG A 26 -0.27 -5.22 3.37
CA ARG A 26 0.57 -5.94 4.36
C ARG A 26 2.06 -5.90 4.04
N ARG A 27 2.44 -5.77 2.77
CA ARG A 27 3.84 -5.66 2.35
C ARG A 27 4.37 -4.25 2.65
N LEU A 28 3.63 -3.21 2.27
CA LEU A 28 4.01 -1.82 2.52
C LEU A 28 4.00 -1.48 4.01
N ALA A 29 2.99 -1.94 4.75
CA ALA A 29 2.87 -1.75 6.18
C ALA A 29 4.08 -2.32 6.93
N ARG A 30 4.56 -3.51 6.57
CA ARG A 30 5.78 -4.09 7.18
C ARG A 30 7.05 -3.33 6.81
N LYS A 31 7.15 -2.84 5.56
CA LYS A 31 8.32 -2.09 5.09
C LYS A 31 8.46 -0.74 5.80
N TYR A 32 7.34 -0.07 6.07
CA TYR A 32 7.31 1.26 6.68
C TYR A 32 6.75 1.21 8.11
N HIS A 33 6.77 0.05 8.77
CA HIS A 33 6.27 -0.06 10.13
C HIS A 33 7.26 0.65 11.06
N PRO A 34 6.82 1.60 11.90
CA PRO A 34 7.72 2.33 12.80
C PRO A 34 8.46 1.38 13.75
N ASP A 35 7.80 0.33 14.25
CA ASP A 35 8.42 -0.64 15.16
C ASP A 35 9.48 -1.54 14.48
N VAL A 36 9.40 -1.73 13.16
CA VAL A 36 10.26 -2.69 12.43
C VAL A 36 11.36 -1.95 11.67
N ASN A 37 11.16 -0.67 11.36
CA ASN A 37 12.16 0.19 10.75
C ASN A 37 12.20 1.54 11.51
N PRO A 38 12.86 1.57 12.67
CA PRO A 38 12.98 2.76 13.51
C PRO A 38 14.07 3.68 12.94
N ASP A 39 13.68 4.57 12.02
CA ASP A 39 14.44 5.78 11.66
C ASP A 39 13.70 7.02 12.20
#